data_AF-A0A387BJT8-F1
#
_entry.id   AF-A0A387BJT8-F1
#
_cell.length_a   1.000
_cell.length_b   1.000
_cell.length_c   1.000
_cell.angle_alpha   90.00
_cell.angle_beta   90.00
_cell.angle_gamma   90.00
#
_symmetry.space_group_name_H-M   'P 1'
#
loop_
_entity.id
_entity.type
_entity.pdbx_description
1 polymer ?
#
loop_
_entity_poly.entity_id
_entity_poly.type
_entity_poly.pdbx_seq_one_letter_code
_entity_poly.pdbx_strand_id
1 'polypeptide(L)'
;MGFRALSSTAKPAGAASRVASVLVAMWLGWHTMRALTEEDIRGAFVNATADQLARLPLPGLHETIWEDREFLGWRDGQAAQLGYLVHWDDGEQRPVGIVVRAAGGSMRAGIAAMCSFCHSPQPATQVRMFSTPRAGDAGRNGDTIGTYICEDLACSLLIRRQPPHLNPPQLIAQRGAALLQRVQSFTSNVMRAA
;
A
#
# COMPACT_ATOMS: atom_id res chain seq x y z
N MET A 1 61.85 -31.16 -9.64
CA MET A 1 61.21 -29.83 -9.77
C MET A 1 60.41 -29.83 -11.08
N GLY A 2 59.09 -29.97 -11.04
CA GLY A 2 58.13 -28.86 -11.20
C GLY A 2 57.73 -28.76 -12.69
N PHE A 3 56.48 -28.61 -13.15
CA PHE A 3 55.20 -28.24 -12.57
C PHE A 3 54.12 -28.87 -13.47
N ARG A 4 53.09 -29.49 -12.89
CA ARG A 4 51.95 -30.07 -13.63
C ARG A 4 50.90 -28.96 -13.78
N ALA A 5 50.60 -28.57 -15.02
CA ALA A 5 49.52 -27.64 -15.33
C ALA A 5 48.17 -28.29 -15.03
N LEU A 6 47.38 -27.68 -14.14
CA LEU A 6 45.97 -28.00 -13.94
C LEU A 6 45.14 -26.86 -14.53
N SER A 7 44.44 -27.21 -15.61
CA SER A 7 43.37 -26.46 -16.23
C SER A 7 42.19 -26.34 -15.25
N SER A 8 41.90 -25.12 -14.79
CA SER A 8 40.66 -24.80 -14.08
C SER A 8 39.65 -24.22 -15.07
N THR A 9 38.55 -24.94 -15.21
CA THR A 9 37.38 -24.59 -16.01
C THR A 9 36.64 -23.42 -15.35
N ALA A 10 36.40 -22.36 -16.12
CA ALA A 10 35.53 -21.24 -15.75
C ALA A 10 34.09 -21.73 -15.57
N LYS A 11 33.48 -21.43 -14.41
CA LYS A 11 32.07 -21.67 -14.11
C LYS A 11 31.26 -20.41 -14.46
N PRO A 12 30.14 -20.50 -15.19
CA PRO A 12 29.37 -19.31 -15.56
C PRO A 12 28.61 -18.76 -14.35
N ALA A 13 28.87 -17.49 -14.02
CA ALA A 13 28.11 -16.72 -13.04
C ALA A 13 26.85 -16.17 -13.74
N GLY A 14 25.66 -16.67 -13.40
CA GLY A 14 24.42 -16.16 -14.01
C GLY A 14 23.11 -16.52 -13.32
N ALA A 15 23.03 -17.62 -12.56
CA ALA A 15 21.76 -18.07 -11.96
C ALA A 15 21.64 -17.80 -10.44
N ALA A 16 22.77 -17.61 -9.73
CA ALA A 16 22.78 -17.52 -8.27
C ALA A 16 22.29 -16.16 -7.70
N SER A 17 22.23 -15.10 -8.53
CA SER A 17 21.88 -13.74 -8.08
C SER A 17 20.38 -13.56 -7.78
N ARG A 18 19.50 -14.21 -8.55
CA ARG A 18 18.04 -14.06 -8.38
C ARG A 18 17.51 -14.80 -7.14
N VAL A 19 18.07 -15.95 -6.81
CA VAL A 19 17.66 -16.76 -5.64
C VAL A 19 18.13 -16.13 -4.33
N ALA A 20 19.31 -15.49 -4.32
CA ALA A 20 19.82 -14.75 -3.16
C ALA A 20 18.96 -13.52 -2.82
N SER A 21 18.43 -12.82 -3.83
CA SER A 21 17.60 -11.61 -3.62
C SER A 21 16.23 -11.94 -3.01
N VAL A 22 15.61 -13.05 -3.42
CA VAL A 22 14.33 -13.53 -2.84
C VAL A 22 14.52 -14.05 -1.41
N LEU A 23 15.63 -14.73 -1.14
CA LEU A 23 15.94 -15.22 0.21
C LEU A 23 16.34 -14.08 1.17
N VAL A 24 16.99 -13.03 0.68
CA VAL A 24 17.25 -11.81 1.47
C VAL A 24 15.96 -11.03 1.74
N ALA A 25 15.05 -10.93 0.77
CA ALA A 25 13.70 -10.35 0.96
C ALA A 25 12.89 -11.08 2.04
N MET A 26 12.99 -12.42 2.07
CA MET A 26 12.31 -13.28 3.07
C MET A 26 12.97 -13.22 4.46
N TRP A 27 14.23 -12.80 4.57
CA TRP A 27 14.97 -12.67 5.84
C TRP A 27 15.11 -11.23 6.35
N LEU A 28 14.90 -10.22 5.49
CA LEU A 28 14.92 -8.78 5.80
C LEU A 28 13.61 -8.09 5.42
N GLY A 29 12.50 -8.43 6.07
CA GLY A 29 11.37 -7.51 6.31
C GLY A 29 10.87 -6.64 5.15
N TRP A 30 10.83 -7.12 3.90
CA TRP A 30 10.33 -6.36 2.74
C TRP A 30 8.79 -6.23 2.68
N HIS A 31 8.11 -6.31 3.83
CA HIS A 31 6.67 -6.00 3.92
C HIS A 31 6.39 -4.51 4.12
N THR A 32 7.37 -3.66 3.86
CA THR A 32 7.41 -2.24 4.23
C THR A 32 7.66 -1.38 3.00
N MET A 33 7.11 -0.17 2.99
CA MET A 33 7.18 0.74 1.87
C MET A 33 8.62 1.21 1.61
N ARG A 34 9.02 1.25 0.33
CA ARG A 34 10.21 2.00 -0.08
C ARG A 34 9.83 3.47 -0.23
N ALA A 35 10.77 4.35 0.12
CA ALA A 35 10.59 5.79 -0.07
C ALA A 35 10.22 6.12 -1.52
N LEU A 36 9.20 6.95 -1.68
CA LEU A 36 8.73 7.43 -2.98
C LEU A 36 8.96 8.93 -3.11
N THR A 37 9.37 9.35 -4.29
CA THR A 37 9.41 10.76 -4.66
C THR A 37 8.01 11.28 -4.99
N GLU A 38 7.88 12.60 -5.11
CA GLU A 38 6.68 13.23 -5.65
C GLU A 38 6.33 12.70 -7.05
N GLU A 39 7.34 12.53 -7.91
CA GLU A 39 7.16 12.02 -9.27
C GLU A 39 6.64 10.59 -9.26
N ASP A 40 7.22 9.72 -8.42
CA ASP A 40 6.77 8.34 -8.27
C ASP A 40 5.29 8.28 -7.84
N ILE A 41 4.90 9.12 -6.87
CA ILE A 41 3.52 9.17 -6.37
C ILE A 41 2.56 9.65 -7.46
N ARG A 42 2.88 10.75 -8.15
CA ARG A 42 2.01 11.29 -9.21
C ARG A 42 1.88 10.32 -10.38
N GLY A 43 2.93 9.55 -10.69
CA GLY A 43 2.92 8.53 -11.74
C GLY A 43 2.20 7.23 -11.36
N ALA A 44 1.89 6.99 -10.07
CA ALA A 44 1.38 5.71 -9.60
C ALA A 44 -0.14 5.52 -9.80
N PHE A 45 -0.92 6.61 -9.96
CA PHE A 45 -2.38 6.52 -9.86
C PHE A 45 -3.05 5.91 -11.10
N VAL A 46 -3.87 4.90 -10.87
CA VAL A 46 -4.51 4.12 -11.96
C VAL A 46 -5.93 4.56 -12.30
N ASN A 47 -6.55 5.39 -11.45
CA ASN A 47 -7.96 5.78 -11.55
C ASN A 47 -8.19 7.30 -11.52
N ALA A 48 -7.17 8.09 -11.88
CA ALA A 48 -7.23 9.54 -11.93
C ALA A 48 -6.62 10.07 -13.23
N THR A 49 -7.07 11.25 -13.66
CA THR A 49 -6.52 11.94 -14.84
C THR A 49 -5.26 12.71 -14.49
N ALA A 50 -4.41 12.98 -15.49
CA ALA A 50 -3.20 13.79 -15.31
C ALA A 50 -3.50 15.15 -14.65
N ASP A 51 -4.59 15.82 -15.04
CA ASP A 51 -5.00 17.11 -14.45
C ASP A 51 -5.44 17.01 -12.99
N GLN A 52 -6.02 15.88 -12.58
CA GLN A 52 -6.33 15.63 -11.17
C GLN A 52 -5.04 15.42 -10.38
N LEU A 53 -4.10 14.66 -10.95
CA LEU A 53 -2.82 14.34 -10.33
C LEU A 53 -1.86 15.52 -10.27
N ALA A 54 -1.95 16.47 -11.20
CA ALA A 54 -1.19 17.73 -11.14
C ALA A 54 -1.61 18.60 -9.94
N ARG A 55 -2.85 18.47 -9.48
CA ARG A 55 -3.41 19.24 -8.34
C ARG A 55 -3.50 18.42 -7.05
N LEU A 56 -3.05 17.18 -7.07
CA LEU A 56 -3.06 16.30 -5.90
C LEU A 56 -2.15 16.90 -4.81
N PRO A 57 -2.69 17.21 -3.61
CA PRO A 57 -1.89 17.71 -2.51
C PRO A 57 -1.08 16.55 -1.92
N LEU A 58 0.23 16.73 -1.80
CA LEU A 58 1.12 15.69 -1.24
C LEU A 58 1.27 15.85 0.28
N PRO A 59 1.39 14.74 1.02
CA PRO A 59 1.77 14.78 2.42
C PRO A 59 3.27 15.12 2.55
N GLY A 60 3.74 15.40 3.77
CA GLY A 60 5.16 15.65 4.06
C GLY A 60 6.02 14.41 3.83
N LEU A 61 6.49 14.19 2.59
CA LEU A 61 7.27 13.01 2.20
C LEU A 61 8.61 12.90 2.95
N HIS A 62 9.24 14.03 3.24
CA HIS A 62 10.51 14.11 3.97
C HIS A 62 10.39 13.68 5.44
N GLU A 63 9.19 13.77 6.02
CA GLU A 63 8.90 13.39 7.42
C GLU A 63 8.27 12.00 7.52
N THR A 64 8.06 11.34 6.37
CA THR A 64 7.42 10.04 6.32
C THR A 64 8.43 8.96 6.72
N ILE A 65 8.15 8.24 7.80
CA ILE A 65 8.81 6.99 8.15
C ILE A 65 8.22 5.91 7.23
N TRP A 66 9.01 5.41 6.28
CA TRP A 66 8.55 4.53 5.20
C TRP A 66 8.57 3.06 5.63
N GLU A 67 9.58 2.68 6.39
CA GLU A 67 9.81 1.36 6.97
C GLU A 67 8.69 0.93 7.93
N ASP A 68 7.91 1.86 8.46
CA ASP A 68 6.77 1.59 9.35
C ASP A 68 5.41 1.63 8.63
N ARG A 69 5.41 1.38 7.32
CA ARG A 69 4.20 1.47 6.51
C ARG A 69 4.07 0.35 5.50
N GLU A 70 2.84 -0.09 5.33
CA GLU A 70 2.42 -1.01 4.28
C GLU A 70 1.88 -0.23 3.06
N PHE A 71 1.35 0.97 3.31
CA PHE A 71 0.92 1.92 2.29
C PHE A 71 1.00 3.34 2.85
N LEU A 72 1.10 4.33 1.97
CA LEU A 72 0.94 5.74 2.28
C LEU A 72 -0.49 6.18 1.95
N GLY A 73 -1.25 6.57 2.96
CA GLY A 73 -2.62 7.08 2.80
C GLY A 73 -2.79 8.46 3.42
N TRP A 74 -3.56 9.34 2.76
CA TRP A 74 -3.85 10.67 3.27
C TRP A 74 -5.17 11.23 2.70
N ARG A 75 -5.73 12.22 3.42
CA ARG A 75 -6.92 12.97 3.02
C ARG A 75 -6.52 14.27 2.34
N ASP A 76 -7.34 14.73 1.40
CA ASP A 76 -7.20 16.07 0.84
C ASP A 76 -7.68 17.11 1.88
N GLY A 77 -6.82 18.07 2.23
CA GLY A 77 -7.13 19.12 3.20
C GLY A 77 -8.11 20.19 2.69
N GLN A 78 -8.25 20.34 1.37
CA GLN A 78 -9.16 21.30 0.73
C GLN A 78 -10.45 20.62 0.27
N ALA A 79 -10.37 19.36 -0.14
CA ALA A 79 -11.50 18.55 -0.58
C ALA A 79 -11.70 17.35 0.36
N ALA A 80 -12.26 17.59 1.54
CA ALA A 80 -12.36 16.60 2.62
C ALA A 80 -13.02 15.27 2.25
N GLN A 81 -13.73 15.17 1.12
CA GLN A 81 -14.22 13.90 0.57
C GLN A 81 -13.16 13.06 -0.16
N LEU A 82 -12.10 13.66 -0.70
CA LEU A 82 -11.05 12.95 -1.43
C LEU A 82 -9.98 12.39 -0.47
N GLY A 83 -9.47 11.23 -0.84
CA GLY A 83 -8.29 10.67 -0.24
C GLY A 83 -7.52 9.84 -1.25
N TYR A 84 -6.32 9.50 -0.84
CA TYR A 84 -5.32 8.92 -1.70
C TYR A 84 -4.64 7.79 -0.95
N LEU A 85 -4.31 6.74 -1.67
CA LEU A 85 -3.54 5.62 -1.14
C LEU A 85 -2.53 5.19 -2.19
N VAL A 86 -1.29 4.99 -1.78
CA VAL A 86 -0.21 4.46 -2.62
C VAL A 86 0.48 3.32 -1.87
N HIS A 87 0.71 2.20 -2.54
CA HIS A 87 1.48 1.08 -2.01
C HIS A 87 2.48 0.55 -3.06
N TRP A 88 3.46 -0.24 -2.62
CA TRP A 88 4.29 -1.02 -3.54
C TRP A 88 3.55 -2.28 -4.00
N ASP A 89 3.50 -2.50 -5.31
CA ASP A 89 3.09 -3.77 -5.89
C ASP A 89 4.34 -4.66 -6.05
N ASP A 90 4.38 -5.75 -5.28
CA ASP A 90 5.52 -6.68 -5.28
C ASP A 90 5.61 -7.48 -6.58
N GLY A 91 4.49 -7.70 -7.28
CA GLY A 91 4.47 -8.45 -8.53
C GLY A 91 5.01 -7.61 -9.68
N GLU A 92 4.55 -6.37 -9.78
CA GLU A 92 4.92 -5.47 -10.88
C GLU A 92 6.14 -4.60 -10.58
N GLN A 93 6.64 -4.64 -9.34
CA GLN A 93 7.79 -3.86 -8.89
C GLN A 93 7.65 -2.37 -9.21
N ARG A 94 6.46 -1.81 -8.92
CA ARG A 94 6.17 -0.37 -9.06
C ARG A 94 5.17 0.11 -8.01
N PRO A 95 5.12 1.42 -7.70
CA PRO A 95 4.05 1.97 -6.88
C PRO A 95 2.72 1.94 -7.64
N VAL A 96 1.64 1.65 -6.90
CA VAL A 96 0.27 1.71 -7.39
C VAL A 96 -0.54 2.63 -6.48
N GLY A 97 -1.17 3.62 -7.08
CA GLY A 97 -1.98 4.64 -6.42
C GLY A 97 -3.46 4.54 -6.78
N ILE A 98 -4.32 4.82 -5.81
CA ILE A 98 -5.77 4.95 -6.02
C ILE A 98 -6.31 6.21 -5.33
N VAL A 99 -7.15 6.93 -6.05
CA VAL A 99 -7.98 8.01 -5.49
C VAL A 99 -9.29 7.41 -4.99
N VAL A 100 -9.67 7.74 -3.76
CA VAL A 100 -10.91 7.30 -3.12
C VAL A 100 -11.78 8.49 -2.74
N ARG A 101 -13.09 8.31 -2.83
CA ARG A 101 -14.08 9.31 -2.43
C ARG A 101 -14.91 8.82 -1.25
N ALA A 102 -14.87 9.55 -0.16
CA ALA A 102 -15.71 9.37 1.00
C ALA A 102 -17.19 9.53 0.64
N ALA A 103 -18.03 8.59 1.08
CA ALA A 103 -19.46 8.79 1.17
C ALA A 103 -19.77 9.92 2.16
N GLY A 104 -20.88 10.64 1.94
CA GLY A 104 -21.35 11.67 2.86
C GLY A 104 -21.88 11.08 4.17
N GLY A 105 -21.81 11.86 5.26
CA GLY A 105 -22.29 11.47 6.59
C GLY A 105 -21.37 10.50 7.34
N SER A 106 -21.60 10.29 8.62
CA SER A 106 -20.85 9.31 9.43
C SER A 106 -21.77 8.19 9.88
N MET A 107 -21.20 7.02 10.18
CA MET A 107 -21.95 5.99 10.87
C MET A 107 -22.38 6.47 12.27
N ARG A 108 -23.40 5.83 12.84
CA ARG A 108 -23.92 6.16 14.17
C ARG A 108 -22.82 5.99 15.23
N ALA A 109 -22.69 6.96 16.13
CA ALA A 109 -21.77 6.85 17.26
C ALA A 109 -22.19 5.76 18.27
N GLY A 110 -21.22 5.23 19.02
CA GLY A 110 -21.47 4.22 20.07
C GLY A 110 -21.50 2.77 19.58
N ILE A 111 -21.25 2.52 18.29
CA ILE A 111 -21.05 1.16 17.74
C ILE A 111 -19.62 1.02 17.18
N ALA A 112 -19.17 -0.23 17.05
CA ALA A 112 -17.93 -0.55 16.35
C ALA A 112 -18.20 -0.82 14.87
N ALA A 113 -17.26 -0.43 14.01
CA ALA A 113 -17.22 -0.81 12.61
C ALA A 113 -15.87 -1.45 12.29
N MET A 114 -15.85 -2.35 11.32
CA MET A 114 -14.64 -3.06 10.90
C MET A 114 -14.04 -2.38 9.67
N CYS A 115 -12.75 -2.02 9.73
CA CYS A 115 -12.01 -1.57 8.55
C CYS A 115 -11.60 -2.77 7.70
N SER A 116 -11.90 -2.74 6.40
CA SER A 116 -11.60 -3.82 5.45
C SER A 116 -10.11 -4.00 5.17
N PHE A 117 -9.24 -3.01 5.45
CA PHE A 117 -7.79 -3.14 5.27
C PHE A 117 -7.09 -3.70 6.51
N CYS A 118 -7.13 -2.96 7.62
CA CYS A 118 -6.45 -3.39 8.86
C CYS A 118 -7.23 -4.47 9.64
N HIS A 119 -8.46 -4.78 9.24
CA HIS A 119 -9.33 -5.77 9.86
C HIS A 119 -9.39 -5.66 11.39
N SER A 120 -9.47 -4.41 11.85
CA SER A 120 -9.52 -4.05 13.26
C SER A 120 -10.81 -3.29 13.55
N PRO A 121 -11.51 -3.61 14.66
CA PRO A 121 -12.68 -2.84 15.07
C PRO A 121 -12.23 -1.43 15.46
N GLN A 122 -12.91 -0.43 14.90
CA GLN A 122 -12.73 0.98 15.22
C GLN A 122 -14.08 1.55 15.68
N PRO A 123 -14.10 2.68 16.40
CA PRO A 123 -15.32 3.46 16.54
C PRO A 123 -15.93 3.69 15.15
N ALA A 124 -17.23 3.51 14.99
CA ALA A 124 -17.86 3.63 13.68
C ALA A 124 -17.71 5.04 13.07
N THR A 125 -17.47 6.06 13.90
CA THR A 125 -17.13 7.42 13.46
C THR A 125 -15.71 7.56 12.88
N GLN A 126 -14.87 6.53 12.97
CA GLN A 126 -13.51 6.45 12.43
C GLN A 126 -13.39 5.44 11.27
N VAL A 127 -14.52 4.92 10.78
CA VAL A 127 -14.60 4.10 9.58
C VAL A 127 -15.58 4.74 8.63
N ARG A 128 -15.21 4.85 7.37
CA ARG A 128 -16.05 5.45 6.35
C ARG A 128 -16.13 4.55 5.13
N MET A 129 -17.30 4.58 4.47
CA MET A 129 -17.44 4.03 3.14
C MET A 129 -16.72 4.93 2.14
N PHE A 130 -15.81 4.35 1.38
CA PHE A 130 -15.15 4.97 0.25
C PHE A 130 -15.60 4.31 -1.04
N SER A 131 -15.89 5.10 -2.06
CA SER A 131 -16.03 4.64 -3.43
C SER A 131 -14.79 5.01 -4.25
N THR A 132 -14.43 4.14 -5.18
CA THR A 132 -13.34 4.36 -6.14
C THR A 132 -13.82 3.97 -7.53
N PRO A 133 -13.68 4.81 -8.56
CA PRO A 133 -13.83 4.37 -9.94
C PRO A 133 -12.86 3.22 -10.25
N ARG A 134 -13.30 2.25 -11.05
CA ARG A 134 -12.39 1.26 -11.65
C ARG A 134 -11.36 1.97 -12.55
N ALA A 135 -10.23 1.33 -12.81
CA ALA A 135 -9.26 1.84 -13.77
C ALA A 135 -9.82 1.81 -15.21
N GLY A 136 -9.31 2.70 -16.06
CA GLY A 136 -9.63 2.70 -17.49
C GLY A 136 -11.08 3.10 -17.84
N ASP A 137 -11.59 2.55 -18.94
CA ASP A 137 -12.92 2.89 -19.49
C ASP A 137 -14.07 2.52 -18.55
N ALA A 138 -13.95 1.44 -17.80
CA ALA A 138 -14.98 1.02 -16.85
C ALA A 138 -15.28 2.14 -15.82
N GLY A 139 -14.24 2.74 -15.23
CA GLY A 139 -14.41 3.87 -14.31
C GLY A 139 -14.90 5.13 -15.00
N ARG A 140 -14.44 5.42 -16.24
CA ARG A 140 -14.96 6.54 -17.03
C ARG A 140 -16.46 6.42 -17.32
N ASN A 141 -16.94 5.18 -17.45
CA ASN A 141 -18.36 4.86 -17.65
C ASN A 141 -19.15 4.74 -16.33
N GLY A 142 -18.54 5.05 -15.19
CA GLY A 142 -19.21 5.11 -13.88
C GLY A 142 -19.16 3.82 -13.06
N ASP A 143 -18.41 2.79 -13.46
CA ASP A 143 -18.19 1.61 -12.63
C ASP A 143 -17.31 1.98 -11.42
N THR A 144 -17.85 1.74 -10.22
CA THR A 144 -17.19 2.05 -8.95
C THR A 144 -17.24 0.87 -8.00
N ILE A 145 -16.19 0.74 -7.20
CA ILE A 145 -16.11 -0.24 -6.11
C ILE A 145 -16.16 0.50 -4.78
N GLY A 146 -16.98 -0.01 -3.84
CA GLY A 146 -17.08 0.52 -2.48
C GLY A 146 -16.30 -0.34 -1.47
N THR A 147 -15.71 0.29 -0.46
CA THR A 147 -15.09 -0.40 0.69
C THR A 147 -15.22 0.43 1.96
N TYR A 148 -15.30 -0.22 3.13
CA TYR A 148 -15.29 0.46 4.43
C TYR A 148 -13.87 0.43 5.00
N ILE A 149 -13.23 1.59 5.12
CA ILE A 149 -11.85 1.70 5.63
C ILE A 149 -11.73 2.84 6.62
N CYS A 150 -10.63 2.89 7.37
CA CYS A 150 -10.38 3.94 8.36
C CYS A 150 -10.48 5.33 7.72
N GLU A 151 -11.17 6.25 8.39
CA GLU A 151 -11.50 7.61 7.93
C GLU A 151 -10.26 8.39 7.47
N ASP A 152 -9.17 8.30 8.23
CA ASP A 152 -7.93 9.03 8.00
C ASP A 152 -7.00 8.38 6.97
N LEU A 153 -7.36 7.18 6.47
CA LEU A 153 -6.51 6.35 5.63
C LEU A 153 -5.14 6.05 6.27
N ALA A 154 -5.03 6.10 7.60
CA ALA A 154 -3.78 5.91 8.34
C ALA A 154 -3.73 4.56 9.05
N CYS A 155 -4.53 3.58 8.63
CA CYS A 155 -4.65 2.30 9.34
C CYS A 155 -3.37 1.46 9.37
N SER A 156 -2.42 1.75 8.49
CA SER A 156 -1.04 1.25 8.58
C SER A 156 -0.33 1.72 9.86
N LEU A 157 -0.61 2.92 10.36
CA LEU A 157 -0.13 3.37 11.68
C LEU A 157 -0.98 2.78 12.82
N LEU A 158 -2.30 2.63 12.62
CA LEU A 158 -3.20 2.18 13.69
C LEU A 158 -2.92 0.75 14.16
N ILE A 159 -2.39 -0.13 13.31
CA ILE A 159 -1.99 -1.49 13.73
C ILE A 159 -0.82 -1.48 14.73
N ARG A 160 -0.11 -0.35 14.88
CA ARG A 160 1.01 -0.16 15.81
C ARG A 160 0.61 0.55 17.12
N ARG A 161 -0.65 1.01 17.26
CA ARG A 161 -1.09 1.90 18.36
C ARG A 161 -1.13 1.26 19.75
N GLN A 162 -1.24 -0.06 19.84
CA GLN A 162 -1.37 -0.76 21.12
C GLN A 162 -0.02 -0.85 21.86
N PRO A 163 -0.01 -0.90 23.20
CA PRO A 163 1.23 -1.01 23.98
C PRO A 163 2.06 -2.25 23.60
N PRO A 164 3.40 -2.21 23.69
CA PRO A 164 4.27 -3.30 23.21
C PRO A 164 3.94 -4.69 23.77
N HIS A 165 3.47 -4.80 25.02
CA HIS A 165 3.10 -6.08 25.63
C HIS A 165 1.81 -6.70 25.06
N LEU A 166 0.93 -5.89 24.44
CA LEU A 166 -0.26 -6.34 23.72
C LEU A 166 -0.06 -6.35 22.19
N ASN A 167 1.05 -5.78 21.73
CA ASN A 167 1.36 -5.60 20.31
C ASN A 167 2.84 -5.90 20.04
N PRO A 168 3.29 -7.13 20.28
CA PRO A 168 4.67 -7.50 20.06
C PRO A 168 5.02 -7.39 18.56
N PRO A 169 6.30 -7.21 18.21
CA PRO A 169 6.73 -7.00 16.82
C PRO A 169 6.23 -8.08 15.84
N GLN A 170 6.14 -9.33 16.29
CA GLN A 170 5.66 -10.44 15.46
C GLN A 170 4.18 -10.28 15.11
N LEU A 171 3.35 -9.79 16.04
CA LEU A 171 1.94 -9.53 15.78
C LEU A 171 1.77 -8.33 14.84
N ILE A 172 2.58 -7.28 15.00
CA ILE A 172 2.59 -6.13 14.08
C ILE A 172 2.94 -6.60 12.66
N ALA A 173 3.98 -7.40 12.51
CA ALA A 173 4.40 -7.95 11.21
C ALA A 173 3.29 -8.78 10.56
N GLN A 174 2.63 -9.66 11.33
CA GLN A 174 1.50 -10.46 10.83
C GLN A 174 0.32 -9.58 10.38
N ARG A 175 -0.03 -8.56 11.17
CA ARG A 175 -1.12 -7.63 10.83
C ARG A 175 -0.76 -6.77 9.62
N GLY A 176 0.50 -6.34 9.51
CA GLY A 176 1.04 -5.59 8.37
C GLY A 176 0.95 -6.41 7.08
N ALA A 177 1.45 -7.65 7.07
CA ALA A 177 1.36 -8.53 5.91
C ALA A 177 -0.10 -8.77 5.47
N ALA A 178 -1.00 -9.04 6.42
CA ALA A 178 -2.42 -9.23 6.11
C ALA A 178 -3.09 -7.94 5.60
N LEU A 179 -2.71 -6.78 6.14
CA LEU A 179 -3.20 -5.47 5.70
C LEU A 179 -2.74 -5.18 4.27
N LEU A 180 -1.45 -5.36 3.97
CA LEU A 180 -0.88 -5.16 2.64
C LEU A 180 -1.55 -6.07 1.60
N GLN A 181 -1.74 -7.35 1.93
CA GLN A 181 -2.44 -8.29 1.06
C GLN A 181 -3.85 -7.82 0.71
N ARG A 182 -4.60 -7.25 1.67
CA ARG A 182 -5.96 -6.72 1.42
C ARG A 182 -5.93 -5.45 0.58
N VAL A 183 -4.94 -4.59 0.78
CA VAL A 183 -4.71 -3.40 -0.06
C VAL A 183 -4.42 -3.82 -1.50
N GLN A 184 -3.46 -4.73 -1.71
CA GLN A 184 -3.09 -5.27 -3.03
C GLN A 184 -4.26 -5.99 -3.72
N SER A 185 -5.08 -6.72 -2.96
CA SER A 185 -6.29 -7.37 -3.49
C SER A 185 -7.33 -6.33 -3.93
N PHE A 186 -7.49 -5.25 -3.16
CA PHE A 186 -8.41 -4.17 -3.49
C PHE A 186 -7.96 -3.41 -4.74
N THR A 187 -6.68 -3.03 -4.83
CA THR A 187 -6.13 -2.35 -6.01
C THR A 187 -6.15 -3.23 -7.24
N SER A 188 -5.86 -4.53 -7.12
CA SER A 188 -6.05 -5.51 -8.21
C SER A 188 -7.49 -5.57 -8.70
N ASN A 189 -8.48 -5.50 -7.79
CA ASN A 189 -9.89 -5.46 -8.19
C ASN A 189 -10.23 -4.14 -8.89
N VAL A 190 -9.70 -3.00 -8.43
CA VAL A 190 -9.86 -1.70 -9.12
C VAL A 190 -9.30 -1.73 -10.54
N MET A 191 -8.15 -2.39 -10.74
CA MET A 191 -7.48 -2.49 -12.04
C MET A 191 -8.07 -3.55 -12.98
N ARG A 192 -8.89 -4.48 -12.48
CA ARG A 192 -9.47 -5.55 -13.30
C ARG A 192 -10.44 -4.94 -14.33
N ALA A 193 -10.18 -5.21 -15.60
CA ALA A 193 -11.09 -4.89 -16.71
C ALA A 193 -12.45 -5.59 -16.48
N ALA A 194 -13.53 -4.84 -16.69
CA ALA A 194 -14.89 -5.36 -16.67
C ALA A 194 -15.18 -6.19 -17.92
#